data_AF-A0A519VQU8-F1
#
_entry.id   AF-A0A519VQU8-F1
#
_cell.length_a   1.000
_cell.length_b   1.000
_cell.length_c   1.000
_cell.angle_alpha   90.00
_cell.angle_beta   90.00
_cell.angle_gamma   90.00
#
_symmetry.space_group_name_H-M   'P 1'
#
loop_
_entity.id
_entity.type
_entity.pdbx_description
1 polymer ?
#
loop_
_entity_poly.entity_id
_entity_poly.type
_entity_poly.pdbx_seq_one_letter_code
_entity_poly.pdbx_strand_id
1 'polypeptide(L)'
;MKKVAFYTLGCKLNFSETSTIGRLFTDAGYSVVEFTDAADVYVINTCSVTDHADKKCRKVVREALKYSPNAYVTIVGCYAQLKPQEIAEIEGVDMVLGAA
;
A
#
# COMPACT_ATOMS: atom_id res chain seq x y z
N MET A 1 -16.35 -8.94 -8.96
CA MET A 1 -15.97 -8.57 -7.57
C MET A 1 -14.65 -7.84 -7.67
N LYS A 2 -14.52 -6.65 -7.09
CA LYS A 2 -13.27 -5.90 -7.14
C LYS A 2 -12.22 -6.56 -6.24
N LYS A 3 -10.94 -6.45 -6.58
CA LYS A 3 -9.83 -7.10 -5.89
C LYS A 3 -8.93 -6.07 -5.22
N VAL A 4 -8.45 -6.39 -4.02
CA VAL A 4 -7.45 -5.61 -3.30
C VAL A 4 -6.28 -6.49 -2.89
N ALA A 5 -5.07 -5.95 -3.03
CA ALA A 5 -3.82 -6.57 -2.61
C ALA A 5 -3.13 -5.70 -1.57
N PHE A 6 -2.48 -6.32 -0.59
CA PHE A 6 -1.77 -5.63 0.48
C PHE A 6 -0.28 -5.96 0.47
N TYR A 7 0.55 -4.95 0.69
CA TYR A 7 1.96 -5.13 1.02
C TYR A 7 2.27 -4.44 2.33
N THR A 8 2.72 -5.19 3.32
CA THR A 8 3.04 -4.65 4.64
C THR A 8 4.54 -4.69 4.87
N LEU A 9 5.11 -3.54 5.20
CA LEU A 9 6.50 -3.37 5.57
C LEU A 9 6.60 -2.64 6.91
N GLY A 10 7.15 -3.29 7.92
CA GLY A 10 7.46 -2.62 9.18
C GLY A 10 7.26 -3.50 10.40
N CYS A 11 6.65 -2.92 11.42
CA CYS A 11 6.50 -3.52 12.73
C CYS A 11 5.12 -4.18 12.90
N LYS A 12 4.87 -4.78 14.07
CA LYS A 12 3.60 -5.45 14.41
C LYS A 12 2.38 -4.54 14.22
N LEU A 13 2.53 -3.23 14.44
CA LEU A 13 1.44 -2.28 14.24
C LEU A 13 1.01 -2.23 12.77
N ASN A 14 1.95 -2.19 11.83
CA ASN A 14 1.64 -2.18 10.39
C ASN A 14 0.83 -3.43 9.96
N PHE A 15 1.13 -4.60 10.54
CA PHE A 15 0.37 -5.83 10.28
C PHE A 15 -1.05 -5.79 10.87
N SER A 16 -1.19 -5.21 12.08
CA SER A 16 -2.49 -5.01 12.73
C SER A 16 -3.38 -4.04 11.95
N GLU A 17 -2.81 -2.92 11.50
CA GLU A 17 -3.47 -1.93 10.63
C GLU A 17 -3.89 -2.58 9.31
N THR A 18 -2.98 -3.28 8.64
CA THR A 18 -3.28 -3.98 7.37
C THR A 18 -4.43 -4.96 7.54
N SER A 19 -4.44 -5.74 8.63
CA SER A 19 -5.52 -6.69 8.92
C SER A 19 -6.87 -5.97 9.13
N THR A 20 -6.85 -4.78 9.73
CA THR A 20 -8.05 -3.97 9.95
C THR A 20 -8.55 -3.39 8.63
N ILE A 21 -7.66 -2.82 7.83
CA ILE A 21 -8.00 -2.29 6.49
C ILE A 21 -8.53 -3.42 5.60
N GLY A 22 -7.92 -4.60 5.62
CA GLY A 22 -8.38 -5.77 4.85
C GLY A 22 -9.82 -6.18 5.19
N ARG A 23 -10.21 -6.11 6.47
CA ARG A 23 -11.61 -6.33 6.88
C ARG A 23 -12.54 -5.28 6.29
N LEU A 24 -12.18 -4.00 6.35
CA LEU A 24 -12.98 -2.91 5.77
C LEU A 24 -13.21 -3.10 4.25
N PHE A 25 -12.18 -3.54 3.52
CA PHE A 25 -12.32 -3.86 2.10
C PHE A 25 -13.25 -5.06 1.87
N THR A 26 -13.12 -6.11 2.68
CA THR A 26 -13.98 -7.30 2.60
C THR A 26 -15.44 -6.93 2.86
N ASP A 27 -15.70 -6.12 3.89
CA ASP A 27 -17.04 -5.62 4.24
C ASP A 27 -17.61 -4.72 3.13
N ALA A 28 -16.75 -4.01 2.40
CA ALA A 28 -17.10 -3.24 1.21
C ALA A 28 -17.26 -4.09 -0.08
N GLY A 29 -17.14 -5.41 0.00
CA GLY A 29 -17.36 -6.35 -1.11
C GLY A 29 -16.15 -6.59 -2.01
N TYR A 30 -14.93 -6.28 -1.56
CA TYR A 30 -13.69 -6.60 -2.27
C TYR A 30 -13.19 -8.01 -1.93
N SER A 31 -12.55 -8.67 -2.89
CA SER A 31 -11.75 -9.88 -2.67
C SER A 31 -10.34 -9.47 -2.28
N VAL A 32 -9.85 -9.94 -1.13
CA VAL A 32 -8.43 -9.85 -0.82
C VAL A 32 -7.70 -10.94 -1.60
N VAL A 33 -6.66 -10.54 -2.35
CA VAL A 33 -5.82 -11.44 -3.16
C VAL A 33 -4.35 -11.29 -2.76
N GLU A 34 -3.51 -12.23 -3.19
CA GLU A 34 -2.07 -12.14 -2.97
C GLU A 34 -1.50 -10.90 -3.67
N PHE A 35 -0.43 -10.31 -3.11
CA PHE A 35 0.18 -9.12 -3.71
C PHE A 35 0.72 -9.35 -5.12
N THR A 36 1.05 -10.59 -5.46
CA THR A 36 1.53 -10.98 -6.79
C THR A 36 0.42 -11.22 -7.80
N ASP A 37 -0.84 -11.22 -7.37
CA ASP A 37 -1.99 -11.34 -8.27
C ASP A 37 -2.40 -9.96 -8.80
N ALA A 38 -3.08 -9.95 -9.95
CA ALA A 38 -3.68 -8.73 -10.48
C ALA A 38 -4.85 -8.26 -9.60
N ALA A 39 -4.71 -7.06 -9.03
CA ALA A 39 -5.72 -6.40 -8.22
C ALA A 39 -6.15 -5.05 -8.83
N ASP A 40 -7.35 -4.58 -8.46
CA ASP A 40 -7.83 -3.24 -8.83
C ASP A 40 -7.23 -2.17 -7.92
N VAL A 41 -6.92 -2.53 -6.67
CA VAL A 41 -6.32 -1.65 -5.66
C VAL A 41 -5.14 -2.34 -5.00
N TYR A 42 -4.01 -1.64 -4.88
CA TYR A 42 -2.87 -2.06 -4.07
C TYR A 42 -2.69 -1.11 -2.91
N VAL A 43 -2.70 -1.64 -1.69
CA VAL A 43 -2.45 -0.88 -0.46
C VAL A 43 -1.10 -1.28 0.09
N ILE A 44 -0.16 -0.33 0.09
CA ILE A 44 1.20 -0.53 0.60
C ILE A 44 1.30 0.16 1.96
N ASN A 45 1.29 -0.61 3.05
CA ASN A 45 1.50 -0.11 4.40
C ASN A 45 2.98 -0.17 4.77
N THR A 46 3.63 0.98 4.96
CA THR A 46 5.08 1.05 5.17
C THR A 46 5.47 1.95 6.34
N CYS A 47 6.42 1.46 7.13
CA CYS A 47 7.06 2.21 8.19
C CYS A 47 8.14 3.17 7.64
N SER A 48 8.47 4.22 8.40
CA SER A 48 9.45 5.27 8.06
C SER A 48 10.83 5.08 8.70
N VAL A 49 11.00 4.05 9.55
CA VAL A 49 12.10 3.96 10.52
C VAL A 49 13.50 3.74 9.92
N THR A 50 13.65 3.73 8.60
CA THR A 50 14.96 3.60 7.94
C THR A 50 15.08 4.53 6.75
N ASP A 51 16.30 4.99 6.47
CA ASP A 51 16.64 5.79 5.27
C ASP A 51 16.36 5.06 3.95
N HIS A 52 15.99 3.78 4.00
CA HIS A 52 15.70 2.93 2.84
C HIS A 52 14.20 2.79 2.54
N ALA A 53 13.32 3.43 3.33
CA ALA A 53 11.88 3.36 3.15
C ALA A 53 11.46 3.86 1.75
N ASP A 54 12.04 4.96 1.26
CA ASP A 54 11.76 5.54 -0.07
C ASP A 54 12.09 4.55 -1.20
N LYS A 55 13.34 4.08 -1.27
CA LYS A 55 13.79 3.14 -2.32
C LYS A 55 12.93 1.88 -2.35
N LYS A 56 12.54 1.36 -1.18
CA LYS A 56 11.71 0.17 -1.10
C LYS A 56 10.26 0.47 -1.50
N CYS A 57 9.70 1.61 -1.08
CA CYS A 57 8.38 2.06 -1.51
C CYS A 57 8.29 2.17 -3.04
N ARG A 58 9.23 2.87 -3.67
CA ARG A 58 9.30 2.98 -5.15
C ARG A 58 9.40 1.63 -5.84
N LYS A 59 10.17 0.69 -5.28
CA LYS A 59 10.29 -0.67 -5.81
C LYS A 59 8.95 -1.40 -5.77
N VAL A 60 8.26 -1.35 -4.63
CA VAL A 60 6.99 -2.05 -4.42
C VAL A 60 5.87 -1.46 -5.28
N VAL A 61 5.82 -0.13 -5.45
CA VAL A 61 4.88 0.54 -6.38
C VAL A 61 5.09 0.03 -7.81
N ARG A 62 6.34 -0.02 -8.29
CA ARG A 62 6.64 -0.58 -9.61
C ARG A 62 6.28 -2.06 -9.73
N GLU A 63 6.46 -2.84 -8.66
CA GLU A 63 6.06 -4.26 -8.65
C GLU A 63 4.53 -4.39 -8.76
N ALA A 64 3.75 -3.60 -8.02
CA ALA A 64 2.29 -3.57 -8.12
C ALA A 64 1.83 -3.25 -9.56
N LEU A 65 2.37 -2.19 -10.15
CA LEU A 65 2.02 -1.79 -11.53
C LEU A 65 2.50 -2.79 -12.58
N LYS A 66 3.48 -3.64 -12.26
CA LYS A 66 3.89 -4.74 -13.14
C LYS A 66 2.84 -5.86 -13.18
N TYR A 67 2.17 -6.12 -12.06
CA TYR A 67 1.08 -7.09 -11.98
C TYR A 67 -0.24 -6.52 -12.51
N SER A 68 -0.47 -5.22 -12.34
CA SER A 68 -1.67 -4.55 -12.82
C SER A 68 -1.36 -3.09 -13.20
N PRO A 69 -1.07 -2.79 -14.49
CA PRO A 69 -0.62 -1.47 -14.94
C PRO A 69 -1.60 -0.31 -14.71
N ASN A 70 -2.89 -0.62 -14.53
CA ASN A 70 -3.95 0.37 -14.33
C ASN A 70 -4.54 0.32 -12.91
N ALA A 71 -3.86 -0.35 -11.97
CA ALA A 71 -4.36 -0.45 -10.62
C ALA A 71 -4.21 0.86 -9.86
N TYR A 72 -5.11 1.07 -8.90
CA TYR A 72 -5.04 2.19 -7.98
C TYR A 72 -4.07 1.86 -6.84
N VAL A 73 -2.97 2.60 -6.70
CA VAL A 73 -1.94 2.36 -5.70
C VAL A 73 -2.04 3.39 -4.58
N THR A 74 -2.24 2.91 -3.35
CA THR A 74 -2.32 3.75 -2.15
C THR A 74 -1.21 3.41 -1.16
N ILE A 75 -0.54 4.42 -0.64
CA ILE A 75 0.48 4.26 0.41
C ILE A 75 -0.09 4.69 1.76
N VAL A 76 0.10 3.85 2.77
CA VAL A 76 -0.35 4.10 4.15
C VAL A 76 0.75 3.85 5.18
N GLY A 77 0.52 4.27 6.42
CA GLY A 77 1.40 4.01 7.58
C GLY A 77 2.35 5.16 7.92
N CYS A 78 3.34 4.91 8.78
CA CYS A 78 4.20 5.96 9.34
C CYS A 78 4.95 6.76 8.28
N TYR A 79 5.36 6.14 7.16
CA TYR A 79 6.06 6.86 6.09
C TYR A 79 5.13 7.85 5.39
N ALA A 80 3.88 7.44 5.09
CA ALA A 80 2.84 8.30 4.55
C ALA A 80 2.51 9.47 5.49
N GLN A 81 2.54 9.25 6.80
CA GLN A 81 2.32 10.30 7.79
C GLN A 81 3.47 11.33 7.84
N LEU A 82 4.72 10.85 7.80
CA LEU A 82 5.89 11.70 8.05
C LEU A 82 6.40 12.41 6.80
N LYS A 83 6.24 11.78 5.63
CA LYS A 83 6.73 12.32 4.35
C LYS A 83 5.70 12.21 3.22
N PRO A 84 4.48 12.75 3.38
CA PRO A 84 3.42 12.59 2.39
C PRO A 84 3.77 13.20 1.04
N GLN A 85 4.46 14.35 1.01
CA GLN A 85 4.85 15.02 -0.24
C GLN A 85 5.87 14.19 -1.03
N GLU A 86 6.89 13.65 -0.36
CA GLU A 86 7.92 12.79 -0.97
C GLU A 86 7.30 11.56 -1.64
N ILE A 87 6.26 10.98 -1.02
CA ILE A 87 5.55 9.81 -1.52
C ILE A 87 4.61 10.17 -2.66
N ALA A 88 3.92 11.31 -2.58
CA ALA A 88 3.03 11.79 -3.64
C ALA A 88 3.78 12.08 -4.95
N GLU A 89 5.08 12.37 -4.88
CA GLU A 89 5.96 12.53 -6.06
C GLU A 89 6.42 11.19 -6.66
N ILE A 90 6.08 10.04 -6.05
CA ILE A 90 6.40 8.73 -6.61
C ILE A 90 5.46 8.45 -7.79
N GLU A 91 6.04 8.32 -8.99
CA GLU A 91 5.30 7.90 -10.18
C GLU A 91 4.57 6.57 -9.93
N GLY A 92 3.26 6.58 -10.18
CA GLY A 92 2.41 5.42 -9.98
C GLY A 92 1.73 5.34 -8.61
N VAL A 93 1.91 6.33 -7.73
CA VAL A 93 1.12 6.48 -6.50
C VAL A 93 -0.10 7.37 -6.79
N ASP A 94 -1.29 6.86 -6.51
CA ASP A 94 -2.54 7.59 -6.71
C ASP A 94 -3.05 8.27 -5.43
N MET A 95 -2.68 7.75 -4.26
CA MET A 95 -3.12 8.28 -2.97
C MET A 95 -2.10 8.02 -1.85
N VAL A 96 -2.00 8.98 -0.94
CA VAL A 96 -1.22 8.88 0.29
C VAL A 96 -2.15 9.14 1.47
N LEU A 97 -2.26 8.19 2.39
CA LEU A 97 -3.04 8.32 3.61
C LEU A 97 -2.15 8.13 4.82
N GLY A 98 -2.26 9.02 5.81
CA GLY A 98 -1.55 8.89 7.08
C GLY A 98 -1.90 7.62 7.85
N ALA A 99 -1.26 7.44 9.01
CA ALA A 99 -1.60 6.34 9.90
C ALA A 99 -3.03 6.53 10.48
N ALA A 100 -3.74 5.42 10.67
CA ALA A 100 -5.08 5.36 11.28
C ALA A 100 -5.00 4.91 12.74
#